data_AF-A0A7C3GAF4-F1
#
_entry.id   AF-A0A7C3GAF4-F1
#
_cell.length_a   1.000
_cell.length_b   1.000
_cell.length_c   1.000
_cell.angle_alpha   90.00
_cell.angle_beta   90.00
_cell.angle_gamma   90.00
#
_symmetry.space_group_name_H-M   'P 1'
#
loop_
_entity.id
_entity.type
_entity.pdbx_description
1 polymer ?
#
loop_
_entity_poly.entity_id
_entity_poly.type
_entity_poly.pdbx_seq_one_letter_code
_entity_poly.pdbx_strand_id
1 'polypeptide(L)'
;MNLDKRLVLPAHSHLLQTMQELAIQKRIVLFAGLPGVGKSLYLQQLALLAQMAGRSVHLLQWDVARLAFEREPYSCDYPETAGSTHPIIRKAVGVWARQAVVDWANRADQKAMLIGEVPLVGGRLIELVVSNAADSAENILSASTTQFCIPVPSRHVRQHIEQARKRTIATPRNSREQYDAPPNVMYSTWYALNRAAVALGLSQNDAATPAYDPSVYAAMYAHLLQHRHQQTLHIDQLLAPSGSVYDLDNIAGELQASEVQVATIMLRAKAWDSAEIPRWY
;
A
#
# COMPACT_ATOMS: atom_id res chain seq x y z
N MET A 1 -5.27 16.71 22.10
CA MET A 1 -5.23 15.26 22.39
C MET A 1 -3.77 14.83 22.47
N ASN A 2 -3.36 14.01 23.44
CA ASN A 2 -1.95 13.63 23.60
C ASN A 2 -1.59 12.52 22.60
N LEU A 3 -1.00 12.90 21.45
CA LEU A 3 -0.64 12.00 20.34
C LEU A 3 0.30 10.86 20.80
N ASP A 4 1.14 11.12 21.80
CA ASP A 4 2.09 10.15 22.36
C ASP A 4 1.42 8.88 22.88
N LYS A 5 0.17 8.98 23.37
CA LYS A 5 -0.56 7.82 23.91
C LYS A 5 -1.03 6.82 22.85
N ARG A 6 -0.98 7.20 21.56
CA ARG A 6 -1.38 6.35 20.42
C ARG A 6 -0.18 5.72 19.70
N LEU A 7 1.04 6.11 20.08
CA LEU A 7 2.24 5.46 19.58
C LEU A 7 2.38 4.08 20.22
N VAL A 8 2.47 3.05 19.39
CA VAL A 8 2.63 1.65 19.83
C VAL A 8 4.01 1.11 19.47
N LEU A 9 4.82 1.89 18.75
CA LEU A 9 6.21 1.57 18.46
C LEU A 9 7.02 1.64 19.76
N PRO A 10 7.72 0.56 20.17
CA PRO A 10 8.44 0.55 21.42
C PRO A 10 9.55 1.59 21.47
N ALA A 11 9.70 2.20 22.65
CA ALA A 11 10.75 3.17 22.94
C ALA A 11 12.12 2.56 22.63
N HIS A 12 13.00 3.36 22.01
CA HIS A 12 14.36 2.96 21.61
C HIS A 12 14.43 1.81 20.58
N SER A 13 13.32 1.42 19.95
CA SER A 13 13.37 0.46 18.84
C SER A 13 13.98 1.11 17.59
N HIS A 14 14.75 0.32 16.83
CA HIS A 14 15.25 0.72 15.52
C HIS A 14 14.11 1.12 14.57
N LEU A 15 12.96 0.43 14.67
CA LEU A 15 11.77 0.75 13.90
C LEU A 15 11.24 2.15 14.22
N LEU A 16 11.18 2.54 15.50
CA LEU A 16 10.78 3.90 15.88
C LEU A 16 11.74 4.95 15.30
N GLN A 17 13.05 4.73 15.44
CA GLN A 17 14.07 5.65 14.92
C GLN A 17 13.93 5.82 13.40
N THR A 18 13.83 4.70 12.68
CA THR A 18 13.60 4.71 11.22
C THR A 18 12.33 5.49 10.86
N MET A 19 11.21 5.23 11.56
CA MET A 19 9.94 5.91 11.27
C MET A 19 9.99 7.41 11.59
N GLN A 20 10.73 7.82 12.62
CA GLN A 20 10.99 9.23 12.93
C GLN A 20 11.83 9.91 11.84
N GLU A 21 12.88 9.25 11.36
CA GLU A 21 13.69 9.76 10.26
C GLU A 21 12.85 9.92 8.98
N LEU A 22 12.01 8.94 8.66
CA LEU A 22 11.08 9.01 7.53
C LEU A 22 10.12 10.19 7.68
N ALA A 23 9.54 10.38 8.87
CA ALA A 23 8.62 11.47 9.17
C ALA A 23 9.27 12.85 9.01
N ILE A 24 10.56 12.98 9.31
CA ILE A 24 11.28 14.26 9.24
C ILE A 24 11.83 14.52 7.83
N GLN A 25 12.42 13.51 7.19
CA GLN A 25 13.26 13.71 6.01
C GLN A 25 12.53 13.48 4.67
N LYS A 26 11.49 12.64 4.64
CA LYS A 26 10.85 12.24 3.38
C LYS A 26 9.61 13.06 3.09
N ARG A 27 9.42 13.46 1.82
CA ARG A 27 8.20 14.15 1.37
C ARG A 27 7.09 13.15 1.07
N ILE A 28 7.44 11.97 0.57
CA ILE A 28 6.50 10.90 0.25
C ILE A 28 7.01 9.59 0.85
N VAL A 29 6.13 8.85 1.56
CA VAL A 29 6.41 7.51 2.05
C VAL A 29 5.30 6.55 1.66
N LEU A 30 5.64 5.48 0.94
CA LEU A 30 4.68 4.51 0.42
C LEU A 30 4.96 3.13 1.00
N PHE A 31 4.01 2.54 1.71
CA PHE A 31 4.11 1.19 2.26
C PHE A 31 3.65 0.17 1.23
N ALA A 32 4.61 -0.60 0.71
CA ALA A 32 4.38 -1.70 -0.22
C ALA A 32 4.41 -3.04 0.54
N GLY A 33 3.40 -3.88 0.32
CA GLY A 33 3.36 -5.18 0.98
C GLY A 33 2.04 -5.91 0.79
N LEU A 34 2.04 -7.18 1.16
CA LEU A 34 0.85 -8.03 1.05
C LEU A 34 -0.27 -7.55 1.99
N PRO A 35 -1.52 -7.96 1.75
CA PRO A 35 -2.56 -7.85 2.76
C PRO A 35 -2.13 -8.54 4.07
N GLY A 36 -2.44 -7.92 5.21
CA GLY A 36 -2.14 -8.50 6.53
C GLY A 36 -0.66 -8.49 6.94
N VAL A 37 0.19 -7.61 6.40
CA VAL A 37 1.55 -7.37 6.94
C VAL A 37 1.64 -6.16 7.88
N GLY A 38 0.51 -5.53 8.20
CA GLY A 38 0.45 -4.38 9.11
C GLY A 38 0.64 -3.00 8.46
N LYS A 39 0.53 -2.89 7.13
CA LYS A 39 0.73 -1.61 6.39
C LYS A 39 -0.07 -0.45 6.98
N SER A 40 -1.35 -0.66 7.27
CA SER A 40 -2.22 0.38 7.82
C SER A 40 -1.80 0.80 9.22
N LEU A 41 -1.25 -0.11 10.04
CA LEU A 41 -0.64 0.25 11.33
C LEU A 41 0.58 1.15 11.12
N TYR A 42 1.51 0.78 10.23
CA TYR A 42 2.70 1.61 9.99
C TYR A 42 2.36 2.97 9.38
N LEU A 43 1.37 3.02 8.47
CA LEU A 43 0.83 4.27 7.97
C LEU A 43 0.31 5.14 9.11
N GLN A 44 -0.48 4.58 10.04
CA GLN A 44 -0.96 5.31 11.21
C GLN A 44 0.19 5.81 12.09
N GLN A 45 1.16 4.96 12.41
CA GLN A 45 2.29 5.34 13.26
C GLN A 45 3.15 6.42 12.61
N LEU A 46 3.37 6.36 11.30
CA LEU A 46 4.08 7.41 10.56
C LEU A 46 3.30 8.71 10.53
N ALA A 47 1.97 8.65 10.33
CA ALA A 47 1.11 9.84 10.36
C ALA A 47 1.18 10.55 11.71
N LEU A 48 1.12 9.81 12.82
CA LEU A 48 1.27 10.37 14.17
C LEU A 48 2.64 11.04 14.35
N LEU A 49 3.73 10.37 13.96
CA LEU A 49 5.08 10.94 14.06
C LEU A 49 5.27 12.18 13.18
N ALA A 50 4.71 12.18 11.97
CA ALA A 50 4.74 13.33 11.07
C ALA A 50 3.95 14.51 11.65
N GLN A 51 2.77 14.27 12.24
CA GLN A 51 1.99 15.30 12.92
C GLN A 51 2.72 15.88 14.13
N MET A 52 3.37 15.03 14.93
CA MET A 52 4.22 15.46 16.05
C MET A 52 5.41 16.29 15.58
N ALA A 53 5.94 16.01 14.39
CA ALA A 53 6.96 16.84 13.72
C ALA A 53 6.39 18.11 13.06
N GLY A 54 5.09 18.41 13.24
CA GLY A 54 4.44 19.61 12.72
C GLY A 54 4.12 19.56 11.22
N ARG A 55 4.01 18.36 10.65
CA ARG A 55 3.71 18.15 9.22
C ARG A 55 2.23 18.00 8.94
N SER A 56 1.83 18.46 7.75
CA SER A 56 0.48 18.28 7.23
C SER A 56 0.41 16.96 6.47
N VAL A 57 -0.34 15.97 6.98
CA VAL A 57 -0.35 14.61 6.43
C VAL A 57 -1.48 14.44 5.43
N HIS A 58 -1.14 13.99 4.22
CA HIS A 58 -2.07 13.55 3.19
C HIS A 58 -1.93 12.06 2.95
N LEU A 59 -3.01 11.41 2.50
CA LEU A 59 -3.05 9.95 2.31
C LEU A 59 -3.30 9.55 0.85
N LEU A 60 -2.60 8.51 0.40
CA LEU A 60 -2.93 7.77 -0.82
C LEU A 60 -3.25 6.31 -0.46
N GLN A 61 -4.53 5.94 -0.49
CA GLN A 61 -4.96 4.59 -0.13
C GLN A 61 -5.75 3.98 -1.28
N TRP A 62 -5.40 2.75 -1.65
CA TRP A 62 -6.11 1.99 -2.68
C TRP A 62 -7.63 1.93 -2.43
N ASP A 63 -8.04 1.69 -1.18
CA ASP A 63 -9.45 1.60 -0.79
C ASP A 63 -10.25 2.89 -0.93
N VAL A 64 -9.57 4.03 -0.93
CA VAL A 64 -10.19 5.34 -1.14
C VAL A 64 -10.17 5.69 -2.62
N ALA A 65 -9.02 5.49 -3.26
CA ALA A 65 -8.78 5.85 -4.66
C ALA A 65 -9.71 5.12 -5.64
N ARG A 66 -9.94 3.81 -5.44
CA ARG A 66 -10.73 3.01 -6.38
C ARG A 66 -12.22 3.39 -6.43
N LEU A 67 -12.76 3.93 -5.33
CA LEU A 67 -14.20 4.17 -5.19
C LEU A 67 -14.73 5.15 -6.23
N ALA A 68 -13.91 6.08 -6.72
CA ALA A 68 -14.31 7.01 -7.76
C ALA A 68 -14.48 6.33 -9.13
N PHE A 69 -13.82 5.20 -9.36
CA PHE A 69 -13.82 4.46 -10.63
C PHE A 69 -14.82 3.30 -10.65
N GLU A 70 -15.25 2.81 -9.49
CA GLU A 70 -16.22 1.72 -9.35
C GLU A 70 -17.68 2.21 -9.29
N ARG A 71 -17.93 3.49 -9.57
CA ARG A 71 -19.27 4.09 -9.63
C ARG A 71 -19.85 4.06 -11.05
N GLU A 72 -21.16 4.25 -11.14
CA GLU A 72 -21.84 4.50 -12.41
C GLU A 72 -21.18 5.68 -13.17
N PRO A 73 -21.05 5.60 -14.51
CA PRO A 73 -21.59 4.55 -15.39
C PRO A 73 -20.67 3.32 -15.55
N TYR A 74 -19.52 3.27 -14.87
CA TYR A 74 -18.46 2.29 -15.17
C TYR A 74 -18.63 0.95 -14.46
N SER A 75 -19.43 0.91 -13.39
CA SER A 75 -19.77 -0.31 -12.64
C SER A 75 -20.39 -1.40 -13.51
N CYS A 76 -21.14 -1.04 -14.55
CA CYS A 76 -21.74 -1.99 -15.48
C CYS A 76 -20.72 -2.57 -16.47
N ASP A 77 -19.83 -1.73 -17.02
CA ASP A 77 -18.83 -2.15 -18.02
C ASP A 77 -17.66 -2.92 -17.39
N TYR A 78 -17.33 -2.60 -16.13
CA TYR A 78 -16.17 -3.13 -15.42
C TYR A 78 -16.55 -3.59 -14.00
N PRO A 79 -17.44 -4.60 -13.87
CA PRO A 79 -17.97 -5.01 -12.58
C PRO A 79 -16.92 -5.64 -11.67
N GLU A 80 -17.05 -5.40 -10.37
CA GLU A 80 -16.34 -6.17 -9.36
C GLU A 80 -16.80 -7.63 -9.43
N THR A 81 -15.86 -8.57 -9.58
CA THR A 81 -16.16 -10.00 -9.63
C THR A 81 -15.53 -10.69 -8.44
N ALA A 82 -16.34 -11.38 -7.63
CA ALA A 82 -15.90 -12.19 -6.49
C ALA A 82 -14.97 -11.45 -5.50
N GLY A 83 -15.28 -10.19 -5.16
CA GLY A 83 -14.48 -9.41 -4.22
C GLY A 83 -13.21 -8.79 -4.82
N SER A 84 -13.04 -8.85 -6.15
CA SER A 84 -11.88 -8.31 -6.85
C SER A 84 -12.28 -7.22 -7.84
N THR A 85 -11.71 -6.03 -7.65
CA THR A 85 -11.77 -4.92 -8.61
C THR A 85 -11.36 -5.36 -10.01
N HIS A 86 -12.09 -4.93 -11.04
CA HIS A 86 -11.82 -5.28 -12.45
C HIS A 86 -10.42 -4.83 -12.92
N PRO A 87 -9.68 -5.60 -13.74
CA PRO A 87 -8.32 -5.23 -14.19
C PRO A 87 -8.19 -3.84 -14.82
N ILE A 88 -9.18 -3.44 -15.63
CA ILE A 88 -9.22 -2.10 -16.25
C ILE A 88 -9.28 -1.00 -15.18
N ILE A 89 -10.10 -1.19 -14.14
CA ILE A 89 -10.21 -0.25 -13.02
C ILE A 89 -8.88 -0.17 -12.26
N ARG A 90 -8.20 -1.30 -12.03
CA ARG A 90 -6.88 -1.30 -11.38
C ARG A 90 -5.85 -0.48 -12.15
N LYS A 91 -5.78 -0.67 -13.48
CA LYS A 91 -4.91 0.13 -14.35
C LYS A 91 -5.33 1.60 -14.38
N ALA A 92 -6.62 1.90 -14.44
CA ALA A 92 -7.14 3.26 -14.45
C ALA A 92 -6.74 4.02 -13.17
N VAL A 93 -6.95 3.41 -12.01
CA VAL A 93 -6.57 3.96 -10.70
C VAL A 93 -5.05 4.13 -10.60
N GLY A 94 -4.26 3.19 -11.13
CA GLY A 94 -2.81 3.32 -11.15
C GLY A 94 -2.29 4.46 -12.04
N VAL A 95 -2.82 4.58 -13.25
CA VAL A 95 -2.51 5.69 -14.18
C VAL A 95 -2.90 7.02 -13.53
N TRP A 96 -4.09 7.08 -12.92
CA TRP A 96 -4.53 8.23 -12.15
C TRP A 96 -3.57 8.56 -11.01
N ALA A 97 -3.17 7.57 -10.21
CA ALA A 97 -2.36 7.77 -9.02
C ALA A 97 -1.01 8.43 -9.35
N ARG A 98 -0.41 8.10 -10.50
CA ARG A 98 0.80 8.79 -10.99
C ARG A 98 0.56 10.30 -11.14
N GLN A 99 -0.52 10.69 -11.82
CA GLN A 99 -0.87 12.10 -11.97
C GLN A 99 -1.27 12.74 -10.64
N ALA A 100 -1.99 12.02 -9.78
CA ALA A 100 -2.40 12.52 -8.46
C ALA A 100 -1.20 12.86 -7.58
N VAL A 101 -0.11 12.07 -7.65
CA VAL A 101 1.16 12.37 -6.97
C VAL A 101 1.78 13.67 -7.49
N VAL A 102 1.76 13.91 -8.81
CA VAL A 102 2.23 15.17 -9.42
C VAL A 102 1.39 16.35 -8.94
N ASP A 103 0.06 16.25 -9.07
CA ASP A 103 -0.87 17.31 -8.71
C ASP A 103 -0.80 17.64 -7.22
N TRP A 104 -0.60 16.63 -6.37
CA TRP A 104 -0.34 16.82 -4.95
C TRP A 104 0.99 17.53 -4.74
N ALA A 105 2.09 17.04 -5.32
CA ALA A 105 3.42 17.59 -5.12
C ALA A 105 3.51 19.07 -5.53
N ASN A 106 2.80 19.48 -6.57
CA ASN A 106 2.77 20.85 -7.07
C ASN A 106 1.97 21.81 -6.17
N ARG A 107 0.94 21.32 -5.46
CA ARG A 107 0.09 22.15 -4.59
C ARG A 107 0.51 22.11 -3.12
N ALA A 108 1.15 21.03 -2.71
CA ALA A 108 1.57 20.78 -1.35
C ALA A 108 2.70 21.72 -0.93
N ASP A 109 2.56 22.33 0.25
CA ASP A 109 3.60 23.17 0.83
C ASP A 109 4.84 22.35 1.24
N GLN A 110 5.82 22.99 1.87
CA GLN A 110 7.05 22.30 2.30
C GLN A 110 6.85 21.37 3.50
N LYS A 111 5.85 21.62 4.34
CA LYS A 111 5.55 20.82 5.54
C LYS A 111 4.69 19.62 5.22
N ALA A 112 3.98 19.64 4.10
CA ALA A 112 3.14 18.56 3.65
C ALA A 112 3.92 17.25 3.44
N MET A 113 3.28 16.15 3.78
CA MET A 113 3.79 14.79 3.61
C MET A 113 2.69 13.91 3.00
N LEU A 114 3.02 13.13 1.98
CA LEU A 114 2.13 12.12 1.42
C LEU A 114 2.53 10.76 1.99
N ILE A 115 1.58 10.07 2.63
CA ILE A 115 1.76 8.70 3.12
C ILE A 115 0.80 7.79 2.37
N GLY A 116 1.28 6.70 1.80
CA GLY A 116 0.44 5.81 1.02
C GLY A 116 0.51 4.35 1.42
N GLU A 117 -0.60 3.65 1.19
CA GLU A 117 -0.66 2.19 1.20
C GLU A 117 -0.79 1.70 -0.25
N VAL A 118 0.24 1.01 -0.75
CA VAL A 118 0.33 0.58 -2.15
C VAL A 118 0.36 -0.95 -2.26
N PRO A 119 -0.82 -1.61 -2.36
CA PRO A 119 -0.90 -3.07 -2.39
C PRO A 119 -0.58 -3.62 -3.80
N LEU A 120 0.70 -3.53 -4.21
CA LEU A 120 1.18 -3.83 -5.57
C LEU A 120 0.73 -5.19 -6.12
N VAL A 121 0.75 -6.22 -5.27
CA VAL A 121 0.34 -7.58 -5.66
C VAL A 121 -1.16 -7.63 -5.94
N GLY A 122 -1.51 -8.22 -7.07
CA GLY A 122 -2.85 -8.13 -7.67
C GLY A 122 -2.97 -7.00 -8.70
N GLY A 123 -1.89 -6.29 -9.02
CA GLY A 123 -1.87 -5.22 -10.02
C GLY A 123 -2.52 -3.92 -9.55
N ARG A 124 -2.56 -3.67 -8.23
CA ARG A 124 -3.14 -2.43 -7.67
C ARG A 124 -2.04 -1.40 -7.46
N LEU A 125 -2.19 -0.22 -8.05
CA LEU A 125 -1.20 0.87 -8.00
C LEU A 125 0.20 0.45 -8.50
N ILE A 126 0.28 -0.59 -9.34
CA ILE A 126 1.57 -1.08 -9.84
C ILE A 126 2.25 -0.06 -10.75
N GLU A 127 1.46 0.81 -11.38
CA GLU A 127 1.90 1.92 -12.20
C GLU A 127 2.82 2.89 -11.43
N LEU A 128 2.75 2.94 -10.09
CA LEU A 128 3.67 3.75 -9.28
C LEU A 128 5.11 3.20 -9.27
N VAL A 129 5.29 1.90 -9.55
CA VAL A 129 6.60 1.22 -9.49
C VAL A 129 7.15 0.85 -10.86
N VAL A 130 6.30 0.85 -11.90
CA VAL A 130 6.75 0.74 -13.29
C VAL A 130 7.64 1.94 -13.63
N SER A 131 8.88 1.66 -14.03
CA SER A 131 9.85 2.66 -14.46
C SER A 131 9.59 3.14 -15.89
N ASN A 132 10.23 4.25 -16.26
CA ASN A 132 10.27 4.76 -17.64
C ASN A 132 8.91 5.14 -18.23
N ALA A 133 7.90 5.41 -17.39
CA ALA A 133 6.77 6.17 -17.87
C ALA A 133 7.27 7.57 -18.25
N ALA A 134 7.03 7.99 -19.50
CA ALA A 134 7.40 9.30 -20.00
C ALA A 134 6.45 10.39 -19.44
N ASP A 135 6.33 10.46 -18.12
CA ASP A 135 5.48 11.40 -17.40
C ASP A 135 6.21 12.11 -16.25
N SER A 136 5.62 13.19 -15.77
CA SER A 136 6.19 14.01 -14.69
C SER A 136 6.23 13.30 -13.33
N ALA A 137 5.47 12.21 -13.15
CA ALA A 137 5.42 11.47 -11.90
C ALA A 137 6.74 10.73 -11.65
N GLU A 138 7.43 10.32 -12.71
CA GLU A 138 8.67 9.55 -12.60
C GLU A 138 9.75 10.31 -11.82
N ASN A 139 9.90 11.60 -12.08
CA ASN A 139 10.85 12.46 -11.36
C ASN A 139 10.56 12.55 -9.86
N ILE A 140 9.28 12.49 -9.47
CA ILE A 140 8.87 12.54 -8.07
C ILE A 140 9.04 11.17 -7.41
N LEU A 141 8.61 10.11 -8.08
CA LEU A 141 8.63 8.74 -7.55
C LEU A 141 10.04 8.16 -7.42
N SER A 142 10.98 8.64 -8.24
CA SER A 142 12.41 8.28 -8.18
C SER A 142 13.26 9.25 -7.38
N ALA A 143 12.71 10.37 -6.89
CA ALA A 143 13.46 11.32 -6.08
C ALA A 143 13.84 10.74 -4.71
N SER A 144 14.98 11.17 -4.17
CA SER A 144 15.45 10.78 -2.83
C SER A 144 14.51 11.21 -1.69
N THR A 145 13.59 12.13 -1.96
CA THR A 145 12.52 12.58 -1.05
C THR A 145 11.30 11.65 -1.04
N THR A 146 11.23 10.67 -1.94
CA THR A 146 10.22 9.61 -1.97
C THR A 146 10.83 8.30 -1.50
N GLN A 147 10.17 7.62 -0.57
CA GLN A 147 10.64 6.36 -0.02
C GLN A 147 9.54 5.30 -0.09
N PHE A 148 9.85 4.16 -0.70
CA PHE A 148 9.05 2.95 -0.58
C PHE A 148 9.54 2.14 0.61
N CYS A 149 8.63 1.78 1.50
CA CYS A 149 8.91 0.97 2.68
C CYS A 149 8.26 -0.41 2.52
N ILE A 150 9.01 -1.47 2.79
CA ILE A 150 8.53 -2.84 2.72
C ILE A 150 8.49 -3.40 4.15
N PRO A 151 7.33 -3.46 4.81
CA PRO A 151 7.20 -4.16 6.08
C PRO A 151 7.36 -5.66 5.86
N VAL A 152 8.40 -6.24 6.47
CA VAL A 152 8.73 -7.66 6.39
C VAL A 152 8.56 -8.27 7.78
N PRO A 153 7.40 -8.88 8.07
CA PRO A 153 7.20 -9.59 9.33
C PRO A 153 8.13 -10.80 9.44
N SER A 154 8.61 -11.07 10.65
CA SER A 154 9.19 -12.37 10.96
C SER A 154 8.14 -13.47 10.80
N ARG A 155 8.57 -14.73 10.68
CA ARG A 155 7.64 -15.88 10.60
C ARG A 155 6.70 -15.92 11.82
N HIS A 156 7.23 -15.62 13.02
CA HIS A 156 6.44 -15.57 14.25
C HIS A 156 5.39 -14.46 14.22
N VAL A 157 5.78 -13.24 13.81
CA VAL A 157 4.86 -12.10 13.70
C VAL A 157 3.77 -12.39 12.66
N ARG A 158 4.16 -12.95 11.50
CA ARG A 158 3.21 -13.33 10.44
C ARG A 158 2.17 -14.33 10.95
N GLN A 159 2.60 -15.38 11.65
CA GLN A 159 1.69 -16.36 12.24
C GLN A 159 0.73 -15.73 13.24
N HIS A 160 1.20 -14.80 14.07
CA HIS A 160 0.35 -14.09 15.02
C HIS A 160 -0.71 -13.24 14.30
N ILE A 161 -0.34 -12.52 13.25
CA ILE A 161 -1.29 -11.71 12.46
C ILE A 161 -2.36 -12.61 11.81
N GLU A 162 -1.96 -13.74 11.25
CA GLU A 162 -2.90 -14.71 10.65
C GLU A 162 -3.88 -15.27 11.68
N GLN A 163 -3.41 -15.57 12.90
CA GLN A 163 -4.26 -16.02 14.00
C GLN A 163 -5.20 -14.92 14.49
N ALA A 164 -4.72 -13.68 14.60
CA ALA A 164 -5.54 -12.53 14.97
C ALA A 164 -6.66 -12.29 13.96
N ARG A 165 -6.37 -12.36 12.65
CA ARG A 165 -7.37 -12.20 11.58
C ARG A 165 -8.45 -13.28 11.59
N LYS A 166 -8.11 -14.53 11.92
CA LYS A 166 -9.11 -15.59 12.13
C LYS A 166 -10.10 -15.23 13.25
N ARG A 167 -9.68 -14.46 14.25
CA ARG A 167 -10.53 -14.03 15.38
C ARG A 167 -11.34 -12.78 15.07
N THR A 168 -10.76 -11.76 14.43
CA THR A 168 -11.40 -10.45 14.23
C THR A 168 -12.48 -10.44 13.14
N ILE A 169 -12.41 -11.33 12.14
CA ILE A 169 -13.49 -11.49 11.14
C ILE A 169 -14.81 -11.86 11.81
N ALA A 170 -14.78 -12.57 12.94
CA ALA A 170 -15.97 -12.93 13.69
C ALA A 170 -16.58 -11.74 14.47
N THR A 171 -15.83 -10.66 14.72
CA THR A 171 -16.26 -9.50 15.53
C THR A 171 -15.46 -8.23 15.13
N PRO A 172 -15.84 -7.53 14.05
CA PRO A 172 -15.16 -6.30 13.61
C PRO A 172 -15.44 -5.12 14.56
N ARG A 173 -14.45 -4.25 14.76
CA ARG A 173 -14.52 -3.05 15.62
C ARG A 173 -14.67 -1.74 14.83
N ASN A 174 -14.43 -1.77 13.53
CA ASN A 174 -14.59 -0.65 12.61
C ASN A 174 -15.16 -1.15 11.26
N SER A 175 -15.97 -0.34 10.56
CA SER A 175 -16.55 -0.72 9.26
C SER A 175 -15.48 -0.95 8.18
N ARG A 176 -14.28 -0.39 8.28
CA ARG A 176 -13.18 -0.69 7.36
C ARG A 176 -12.56 -2.07 7.59
N GLU A 177 -12.65 -2.62 8.80
CA GLU A 177 -12.13 -3.96 9.13
C GLU A 177 -12.93 -5.09 8.48
N GLN A 178 -14.16 -4.84 7.99
CA GLN A 178 -14.91 -5.85 7.24
C GLN A 178 -14.34 -6.09 5.83
N TYR A 179 -13.54 -5.15 5.32
CA TYR A 179 -12.87 -5.26 4.02
C TYR A 179 -11.46 -5.84 4.14
N ASP A 180 -11.03 -6.21 5.35
CA ASP A 180 -9.72 -6.79 5.55
C ASP A 180 -9.64 -8.18 4.90
N ALA A 181 -8.54 -8.42 4.18
CA ALA A 181 -8.36 -9.70 3.49
C ALA A 181 -8.45 -10.91 4.44
N PRO A 182 -9.37 -11.87 4.21
CA PRO A 182 -9.47 -13.05 5.04
C PRO A 182 -8.24 -13.97 4.90
N PRO A 183 -8.00 -14.90 5.85
CA PRO A 183 -6.80 -15.74 5.86
C PRO A 183 -6.56 -16.52 4.55
N ASN A 184 -7.61 -17.02 3.91
CA ASN A 184 -7.51 -17.68 2.61
C ASN A 184 -6.96 -16.76 1.52
N VAL A 185 -7.32 -15.47 1.53
CA VAL A 185 -6.76 -14.46 0.61
C VAL A 185 -5.29 -14.18 0.96
N MET A 186 -4.93 -14.13 2.24
CA MET A 186 -3.53 -13.98 2.63
C MET A 186 -2.66 -15.15 2.15
N TYR A 187 -3.17 -16.38 2.23
CA TYR A 187 -2.50 -17.58 1.76
C TYR A 187 -2.40 -17.62 0.23
N SER A 188 -3.49 -17.34 -0.49
CA SER A 188 -3.48 -17.33 -1.96
C SER A 188 -2.55 -16.25 -2.51
N THR A 189 -2.52 -15.06 -1.88
CA THR A 189 -1.65 -13.97 -2.32
C THR A 189 -0.18 -14.25 -2.01
N TRP A 190 0.13 -14.95 -0.90
CA TRP A 190 1.49 -15.44 -0.64
C TRP A 190 1.91 -16.52 -1.63
N TYR A 191 1.04 -17.49 -1.91
CA TYR A 191 1.29 -18.54 -2.89
C TYR A 191 1.62 -17.94 -4.27
N ALA A 192 0.79 -17.00 -4.73
CA ALA A 192 1.01 -16.27 -5.98
C ALA A 192 2.36 -15.53 -5.99
N LEU A 193 2.68 -14.79 -4.92
CA LEU A 193 3.96 -14.09 -4.80
C LEU A 193 5.13 -15.07 -4.87
N ASN A 194 5.08 -16.18 -4.13
CA ASN A 194 6.16 -17.17 -4.14
C ASN A 194 6.29 -17.86 -5.51
N ARG A 195 5.19 -18.13 -6.22
CA ARG A 195 5.24 -18.65 -7.60
C ARG A 195 5.92 -17.67 -8.55
N ALA A 196 5.60 -16.39 -8.47
CA ALA A 196 6.29 -15.35 -9.23
C ALA A 196 7.78 -15.28 -8.85
N ALA A 197 8.11 -15.39 -7.56
CA ALA A 197 9.49 -15.43 -7.09
C ALA A 197 10.26 -16.64 -7.64
N VAL A 198 9.64 -17.83 -7.73
CA VAL A 198 10.24 -19.01 -8.38
C VAL A 198 10.50 -18.75 -9.86
N ALA A 199 9.53 -18.18 -10.59
CA ALA A 199 9.69 -17.86 -12.01
C ALA A 199 10.83 -16.85 -12.27
N LEU A 200 11.10 -15.97 -11.31
CA LEU A 200 12.19 -14.99 -11.36
C LEU A 200 13.51 -15.52 -10.77
N GLY A 201 13.57 -16.78 -10.31
CA GLY A 201 14.76 -17.36 -9.69
C GLY A 201 15.09 -16.82 -8.28
N LEU A 202 14.15 -16.13 -7.63
CA LEU A 202 14.28 -15.57 -6.28
C LEU A 202 13.88 -16.57 -5.17
N SER A 203 13.24 -17.67 -5.54
CA SER A 203 12.86 -18.77 -4.65
C SER A 203 13.09 -20.11 -5.36
N GLN A 204 13.47 -21.14 -4.61
CA GLN A 204 13.51 -22.52 -5.10
C GLN A 204 12.33 -23.36 -4.59
N ASN A 205 11.49 -22.80 -3.73
CA ASN A 205 10.38 -23.51 -3.13
C ASN A 205 9.16 -23.45 -4.05
N ASP A 206 8.92 -24.47 -4.85
CA ASP A 206 7.79 -24.58 -5.78
C ASP A 206 6.57 -25.32 -5.20
N ALA A 207 6.58 -25.59 -3.89
CA ALA A 207 5.53 -26.34 -3.22
C ALA A 207 4.13 -25.73 -3.45
N ALA A 208 3.11 -26.59 -3.47
CA ALA A 208 1.71 -26.16 -3.62
C ALA A 208 1.22 -25.26 -2.47
N THR A 209 1.84 -25.38 -1.28
CA THR A 209 1.54 -24.58 -0.08
C THR A 209 2.85 -24.14 0.60
N PRO A 210 3.59 -23.19 0.01
CA PRO A 210 4.88 -22.79 0.53
C PRO A 210 4.69 -22.05 1.86
N ALA A 211 5.47 -22.42 2.87
CA ALA A 211 5.53 -21.66 4.11
C ALA A 211 6.00 -20.22 3.85
N TYR A 212 5.53 -19.28 4.66
CA TYR A 212 5.97 -17.88 4.55
C TYR A 212 7.48 -17.76 4.77
N ASP A 213 8.17 -17.13 3.83
CA ASP A 213 9.59 -16.84 3.92
C ASP A 213 9.86 -15.33 3.84
N PRO A 214 10.35 -14.71 4.94
CA PRO A 214 10.63 -13.28 4.98
C PRO A 214 11.66 -12.83 3.92
N SER A 215 12.63 -13.69 3.59
CA SER A 215 13.70 -13.37 2.66
C SER A 215 13.20 -13.35 1.22
N VAL A 216 12.42 -14.35 0.81
CA VAL A 216 11.77 -14.40 -0.51
C VAL A 216 10.79 -13.24 -0.66
N TYR A 217 10.01 -12.96 0.40
CA TYR A 217 9.10 -11.83 0.42
C TYR A 217 9.83 -10.49 0.20
N ALA A 218 10.91 -10.24 0.95
CA ALA A 218 11.71 -9.03 0.82
C ALA A 218 12.35 -8.92 -0.57
N ALA A 219 12.94 -10.01 -1.08
CA ALA A 219 13.58 -10.06 -2.38
C ALA A 219 12.59 -9.77 -3.53
N MET A 220 11.37 -10.30 -3.45
CA MET A 220 10.35 -10.05 -4.46
C MET A 220 9.92 -8.59 -4.50
N TYR A 221 9.65 -7.98 -3.34
CA TYR A 221 9.32 -6.55 -3.29
C TYR A 221 10.51 -5.66 -3.69
N ALA A 222 11.73 -6.03 -3.34
CA ALA A 222 12.93 -5.34 -3.78
C ALA A 222 13.09 -5.39 -5.31
N HIS A 223 12.78 -6.53 -5.93
CA HIS A 223 12.76 -6.66 -7.38
C HIS A 223 11.69 -5.76 -8.02
N LEU A 224 10.46 -5.76 -7.49
CA LEU A 224 9.38 -4.88 -7.98
C LEU A 224 9.73 -3.39 -7.83
N LEU A 225 10.49 -3.03 -6.80
CA LEU A 225 10.87 -1.67 -6.46
C LEU A 225 12.29 -1.31 -6.92
N GLN A 226 12.90 -2.08 -7.81
CA GLN A 226 14.31 -1.89 -8.21
C GLN A 226 14.61 -0.51 -8.83
N HIS A 227 13.58 0.20 -9.31
CA HIS A 227 13.68 1.55 -9.86
C HIS A 227 13.20 2.65 -8.90
N ARG A 228 13.09 2.33 -7.61
CA ARG A 228 12.62 3.25 -6.56
C ARG A 228 13.59 3.25 -5.39
N HIS A 229 13.63 4.35 -4.65
CA HIS A 229 14.26 4.35 -3.34
C HIS A 229 13.42 3.48 -2.41
N GLN A 230 13.98 2.35 -2.00
CA GLN A 230 13.28 1.35 -1.20
C GLN A 230 14.06 0.98 0.07
N GLN A 231 13.32 0.65 1.12
CA GLN A 231 13.88 0.24 2.42
C GLN A 231 13.02 -0.87 3.00
N THR A 232 13.67 -1.91 3.50
CA THR A 232 13.01 -2.97 4.25
C THR A 232 12.86 -2.55 5.72
N LEU A 233 11.64 -2.70 6.25
CA LEU A 233 11.34 -2.55 7.66
C LEU A 233 11.15 -3.95 8.26
N HIS A 234 12.16 -4.44 8.97
CA HIS A 234 12.07 -5.73 9.66
C HIS A 234 11.14 -5.63 10.86
N ILE A 235 10.09 -6.44 10.86
CA ILE A 235 9.07 -6.45 11.91
C ILE A 235 9.19 -7.75 12.70
N ASP A 236 9.96 -7.70 13.77
CA ASP A 236 10.18 -8.85 14.65
C ASP A 236 9.36 -8.80 15.95
N GLN A 237 8.62 -7.71 16.14
CA GLN A 237 7.89 -7.43 17.38
C GLN A 237 6.38 -7.39 17.15
N LEU A 238 5.64 -7.91 18.11
CA LEU A 238 4.18 -7.82 18.13
C LEU A 238 3.78 -6.45 18.68
N LEU A 239 3.14 -5.65 17.83
CA LEU A 239 2.61 -4.35 18.20
C LEU A 239 1.13 -4.49 18.55
N ALA A 240 0.74 -3.94 19.70
CA ALA A 240 -0.65 -3.94 20.16
C ALA A 240 -1.29 -2.57 19.82
N PRO A 241 -2.13 -2.47 18.78
CA PRO A 241 -2.76 -1.21 18.42
C PRO A 241 -3.71 -0.73 19.54
N SER A 242 -3.60 0.54 19.91
CA SER A 242 -4.53 1.21 20.84
C SER A 242 -5.75 1.74 20.07
N GLY A 243 -6.64 0.84 19.65
CA GLY A 243 -7.83 1.18 18.85
C GLY A 243 -7.75 0.74 17.38
N SER A 244 -8.61 1.28 16.52
CA SER A 244 -8.59 0.95 15.09
C SER A 244 -7.41 1.65 14.40
N VAL A 245 -6.75 0.93 13.50
CA VAL A 245 -5.64 1.47 12.68
C VAL A 245 -6.12 2.48 11.64
N TYR A 246 -7.43 2.57 11.42
CA TYR A 246 -8.07 3.50 10.49
C TYR A 246 -8.53 4.80 11.15
N ASP A 247 -8.45 4.89 12.48
CA ASP A 247 -8.88 6.08 13.21
C ASP A 247 -7.77 7.14 13.13
N LEU A 248 -7.63 7.81 11.98
CA LEU A 248 -6.59 8.81 11.76
C LEU A 248 -7.15 10.22 12.01
N ASP A 249 -6.69 10.85 13.09
CA ASP A 249 -7.05 12.23 13.41
C ASP A 249 -6.15 13.20 12.64
N ASN A 250 -6.62 14.43 12.39
CA ASN A 250 -5.82 15.54 11.82
C ASN A 250 -5.14 15.23 10.48
N ILE A 251 -5.77 14.41 9.63
CA ILE A 251 -5.34 14.20 8.25
C ILE A 251 -5.80 15.40 7.41
N ALA A 252 -4.89 16.02 6.68
CA ALA A 252 -5.15 17.21 5.88
C ALA A 252 -5.92 16.91 4.59
N GLY A 253 -5.83 15.68 4.08
CA GLY A 253 -6.69 15.21 3.00
C GLY A 253 -6.31 13.82 2.48
N GLU A 254 -7.25 13.16 1.83
CA GLU A 254 -7.02 11.92 1.10
C GLU A 254 -7.04 12.22 -0.40
N LEU A 255 -6.10 11.65 -1.16
CA LEU A 255 -6.08 11.80 -2.61
C LEU A 255 -7.26 11.02 -3.20
N GLN A 256 -8.11 11.72 -3.95
CA GLN A 256 -9.29 11.18 -4.63
C GLN A 256 -9.42 11.78 -6.03
N ALA A 257 -9.85 10.97 -6.99
CA ALA A 257 -10.07 11.43 -8.35
C ALA A 257 -11.34 12.29 -8.43
N SER A 258 -11.27 13.42 -9.13
CA SER A 258 -12.47 14.16 -9.50
C SER A 258 -13.23 13.42 -10.61
N GLU A 259 -14.53 13.70 -10.76
CA GLU A 259 -15.34 13.12 -11.83
C GLU A 259 -14.75 13.37 -13.23
N VAL A 260 -14.18 14.56 -13.46
CA VAL A 260 -13.50 14.92 -14.71
C VAL A 260 -12.25 14.05 -14.94
N GLN A 261 -11.45 13.82 -13.90
CA GLN A 261 -10.28 12.95 -13.99
C GLN A 261 -10.67 11.51 -14.28
N VAL A 262 -11.70 10.99 -13.58
CA VAL A 262 -12.24 9.65 -13.82
C VAL A 262 -12.71 9.54 -15.27
N ALA A 263 -13.55 10.45 -15.75
CA ALA A 263 -14.07 10.42 -17.12
C ALA A 263 -12.96 10.44 -18.17
N THR A 264 -11.94 11.28 -17.97
CA THR A 264 -10.79 11.39 -18.87
C THR A 264 -10.00 10.08 -18.95
N ILE A 265 -9.74 9.45 -17.81
CA ILE A 265 -8.99 8.19 -17.75
C ILE A 265 -9.81 7.04 -18.30
N MET A 266 -11.10 6.97 -17.95
CA MET A 266 -11.98 5.90 -18.41
C MET A 266 -12.26 5.98 -19.91
N LEU A 267 -12.24 7.17 -20.50
CA LEU A 267 -12.28 7.32 -21.97
C LEU A 267 -11.06 6.65 -22.63
N ARG A 268 -9.86 6.84 -22.06
CA ARG A 268 -8.64 6.17 -22.53
C ARG A 268 -8.68 4.66 -22.27
N ALA A 269 -9.30 4.26 -21.17
CA ALA A 269 -9.40 2.88 -20.75
C ALA A 269 -10.19 1.99 -21.73
N LYS A 270 -11.10 2.58 -22.52
CA LYS A 270 -11.83 1.87 -23.60
C LYS A 270 -10.92 1.24 -24.65
N ALA A 271 -9.71 1.78 -24.83
CA ALA A 271 -8.72 1.24 -25.77
C ALA A 271 -7.79 0.20 -25.12
N TRP A 272 -7.90 -0.08 -23.82
CA TRP A 272 -7.07 -1.07 -23.16
C TRP A 272 -7.70 -2.45 -23.28
N ASP A 273 -6.89 -3.44 -23.67
CA ASP A 273 -7.26 -4.84 -23.53
C ASP A 273 -6.97 -5.31 -22.10
N SER A 274 -8.00 -5.83 -21.42
CA SER A 274 -7.87 -6.43 -20.10
C SER A 274 -6.93 -7.64 -20.05
N ALA A 275 -6.73 -8.34 -21.17
CA ALA A 275 -5.80 -9.47 -21.28
C ALA A 275 -4.33 -9.02 -21.27
N GLU A 276 -4.05 -7.80 -21.74
CA GLU A 276 -2.71 -7.21 -21.77
C GLU A 276 -2.34 -6.49 -20.45
N ILE A 277 -3.31 -6.29 -19.55
CA ILE A 277 -3.03 -5.70 -18.24
C ILE A 277 -2.33 -6.76 -17.40
N PRO A 278 -1.06 -6.55 -17.00
CA PRO A 278 -0.30 -7.56 -16.30
C PRO A 278 -1.05 -7.94 -15.02
N ARG A 279 -1.44 -9.22 -14.95
CA ARG A 279 -1.73 -9.85 -13.67
C ARG A 279 -0.36 -10.00 -13.02
N TRP A 280 -0.02 -9.08 -12.11
CA TRP A 280 1.17 -9.25 -11.28
C TRP A 280 0.89 -10.35 -10.24
N TYR A 281 0.79 -11.58 -10.77
CA TYR A 281 0.79 -12.90 -10.17
C TYR A 281 0.75 -13.98 -11.25
#